data_AF-A0A349P8T5-F1
#
_entry.id   AF-A0A349P8T5-F1
#
_cell.length_a   1.000
_cell.length_b   1.000
_cell.length_c   1.000
_cell.angle_alpha   90.00
_cell.angle_beta   90.00
_cell.angle_gamma   90.00
#
_symmetry.space_group_name_H-M   'P 1'
#
loop_
_entity.id
_entity.type
_entity.pdbx_description
1 polymer ?
#
loop_
_entity_poly.entity_id
_entity_poly.type
_entity_poly.pdbx_seq_one_letter_code
_entity_poly.pdbx_strand_id
1 'polypeptide(L)'
;MSEEDRKKKDATAQKKWPASVILAAPFFLLVIPLYKAARERVNWKAALAMVGTFEALMFCAEAFSVSRGHWIWNPNRILGPTIFGIPIEEPLLYYWFPPLFVVILMHAFEGYFTKRKKD
;
A
#
# COMPACT_ATOMS: atom_id res chain seq x y z
N MET A 1 10.01 -37.82 -13.45
CA MET A 1 9.30 -36.59 -13.07
C MET A 1 7.93 -36.65 -13.71
N SER A 2 6.87 -36.76 -12.90
CA SER A 2 5.51 -37.10 -13.34
C SER A 2 4.84 -35.93 -14.10
N GLU A 3 3.90 -36.22 -14.99
CA GLU A 3 3.03 -35.20 -15.61
C GLU A 3 2.26 -34.37 -14.57
N GLU A 4 1.96 -34.95 -13.39
CA GLU A 4 1.38 -34.22 -12.26
C GLU A 4 2.36 -33.23 -11.62
N ASP A 5 3.66 -33.55 -11.58
CA ASP A 5 4.69 -32.66 -11.07
C ASP A 5 4.91 -31.46 -12.01
N ARG A 6 4.76 -31.68 -13.32
CA ARG A 6 4.75 -30.62 -14.34
C ARG A 6 3.53 -29.72 -14.20
N LYS A 7 2.31 -30.28 -14.05
CA LYS A 7 1.09 -29.48 -13.82
C LYS A 7 1.14 -28.67 -12.52
N LYS A 8 1.73 -29.20 -11.44
CA LYS A 8 1.94 -28.44 -10.18
C LYS A 8 2.97 -27.32 -10.34
N LYS A 9 4.05 -27.54 -11.11
CA LYS A 9 5.02 -26.50 -11.47
C LYS A 9 4.44 -25.44 -12.41
N ASP A 10 3.61 -25.82 -13.35
CA ASP A 10 2.97 -24.90 -14.30
C ASP A 10 1.85 -24.08 -13.64
N ALA A 11 1.14 -24.65 -12.67
CA ALA A 11 0.18 -23.94 -11.82
C ALA A 11 0.85 -22.93 -10.88
N THR A 12 2.07 -23.22 -10.41
CA THR A 12 2.90 -22.27 -9.64
C THR A 12 3.65 -21.27 -10.53
N ALA A 13 3.81 -21.58 -11.83
CA ALA A 13 4.43 -20.70 -12.82
C ALA A 13 3.45 -19.74 -13.50
N GLN A 14 2.14 -19.82 -13.21
CA GLN A 14 1.19 -18.80 -13.67
C GLN A 14 1.38 -17.53 -12.84
N LYS A 15 2.41 -16.79 -13.22
CA LYS A 15 2.85 -15.46 -12.80
C LYS A 15 1.77 -14.42 -13.13
N LYS A 16 0.57 -14.60 -12.57
CA LYS A 16 -0.42 -13.52 -12.47
C LYS A 16 0.23 -12.46 -11.60
N TRP A 17 0.19 -11.21 -12.06
CA TRP A 17 0.67 -10.09 -11.27
C TRP A 17 0.12 -10.20 -9.85
N PRO A 18 0.94 -9.99 -8.81
CA PRO A 18 0.48 -10.08 -7.43
C PRO A 18 -0.79 -9.24 -7.29
N ALA A 19 -1.81 -9.79 -6.64
CA ALA A 19 -3.10 -9.10 -6.52
C ALA A 19 -2.95 -7.68 -5.97
N SER A 20 -1.98 -7.47 -5.08
CA SER A 20 -1.53 -6.17 -4.56
C SER A 20 -1.15 -5.16 -5.65
N VAL A 21 -0.43 -5.57 -6.70
CA VAL A 21 -0.04 -4.69 -7.81
C VAL A 21 -1.25 -4.28 -8.65
N ILE A 22 -2.15 -5.22 -8.93
CA ILE A 22 -3.39 -4.95 -9.67
C ILE A 22 -4.28 -4.00 -8.87
N LEU A 23 -4.36 -4.21 -7.55
CA LEU A 23 -5.08 -3.33 -6.62
C LEU A 23 -4.49 -1.92 -6.57
N ALA A 24 -3.16 -1.77 -6.60
CA ALA A 24 -2.49 -0.47 -6.55
C ALA A 24 -2.58 0.35 -7.84
N ALA A 25 -2.71 -0.28 -9.00
CA ALA A 25 -2.74 0.41 -10.29
C ALA A 25 -3.77 1.57 -10.39
N PRO A 26 -5.07 1.40 -10.05
CA PRO A 26 -6.04 2.51 -10.10
C PRO A 26 -5.71 3.65 -9.15
N PHE A 27 -5.04 3.36 -8.04
CA PHE A 27 -4.63 4.35 -7.06
C PHE A 27 -3.55 5.31 -7.60
N PHE A 28 -2.62 4.81 -8.42
CA PHE A 28 -1.62 5.66 -9.08
C PHE A 28 -2.26 6.64 -10.08
N LEU A 29 -3.31 6.21 -10.80
CA LEU A 29 -4.06 7.08 -11.72
C LEU A 29 -4.74 8.24 -10.99
N LEU A 30 -5.19 8.02 -9.74
CA LEU A 30 -5.80 9.05 -8.90
C LEU A 30 -4.75 9.93 -8.21
N VAL A 31 -3.66 9.35 -7.70
CA VAL A 31 -2.64 10.09 -6.95
C VAL A 31 -1.89 11.09 -7.80
N ILE A 32 -1.60 10.80 -9.07
CA ILE A 32 -0.84 11.73 -9.93
C ILE A 32 -1.52 13.11 -10.06
N PRO A 33 -2.81 13.22 -10.44
CA PRO A 33 -3.47 14.53 -10.52
C PRO A 33 -3.65 15.17 -9.13
N LEU A 34 -3.96 14.38 -8.10
CA LEU A 34 -4.09 14.83 -6.73
C LEU A 34 -2.80 15.45 -6.18
N TYR A 35 -1.68 14.77 -6.39
CA TYR A 35 -0.34 15.26 -6.06
C TYR A 35 -0.08 16.60 -6.73
N LYS A 36 -0.33 16.72 -8.04
CA LYS A 36 -0.15 18.00 -8.77
C LYS A 36 -0.99 19.13 -8.17
N ALA A 37 -2.21 18.84 -7.72
CA ALA A 37 -3.12 19.83 -7.13
C ALA A 37 -2.71 20.27 -5.71
N ALA A 38 -2.14 19.38 -4.91
CA ALA A 38 -1.88 19.61 -3.49
C ALA A 38 -0.39 19.80 -3.13
N ARG A 39 0.56 19.53 -4.04
CA ARG A 39 2.01 19.47 -3.72
C ARG A 39 2.59 20.71 -3.07
N GLU A 40 2.05 21.89 -3.34
CA GLU A 40 2.56 23.16 -2.82
C GLU A 40 1.93 23.51 -1.45
N ARG A 41 0.86 22.79 -1.08
CA ARG A 41 0.10 23.01 0.16
C ARG A 41 0.44 21.98 1.23
N VAL A 42 0.83 20.78 0.81
CA VAL A 42 1.18 19.68 1.71
C VAL A 42 2.56 19.94 2.32
N ASN A 43 2.65 19.89 3.66
CA ASN A 43 3.93 19.80 4.33
C ASN A 43 4.48 18.36 4.22
N TRP A 44 5.30 18.12 3.20
CA TRP A 44 5.85 16.80 2.89
C TRP A 44 6.67 16.19 4.03
N LYS A 45 7.36 16.99 4.83
CA LYS A 45 8.11 16.47 5.99
C LYS A 45 7.16 15.90 7.03
N ALA A 46 6.09 16.62 7.35
CA ALA A 46 5.07 16.16 8.29
C ALA A 46 4.31 14.93 7.75
N ALA A 47 3.96 14.93 6.47
CA ALA A 47 3.27 13.81 5.83
C ALA A 47 4.14 12.54 5.83
N LEU A 48 5.42 12.65 5.47
CA LEU A 48 6.35 11.51 5.50
C LEU A 48 6.63 11.03 6.93
N ALA A 49 6.77 11.94 7.90
CA ALA A 49 6.94 11.57 9.30
C ALA A 49 5.71 10.82 9.84
N MET A 50 4.50 11.32 9.55
CA MET A 50 3.24 10.66 9.91
C MET A 50 3.19 9.24 9.33
N VAL A 51 3.46 9.09 8.04
CA VAL A 51 3.45 7.79 7.37
C VAL A 51 4.50 6.86 7.97
N GLY A 52 5.72 7.33 8.22
CA GLY A 52 6.78 6.54 8.84
C GLY A 52 6.45 6.09 10.27
N THR A 53 5.83 6.95 11.08
CA THR A 53 5.37 6.59 12.42
C THR A 53 4.24 5.57 12.35
N PHE A 54 3.27 5.76 11.45
CA PHE A 54 2.17 4.83 11.27
C PHE A 54 2.66 3.44 10.84
N GLU A 55 3.55 3.40 9.84
CA GLU A 55 4.21 2.18 9.36
C GLU A 55 4.92 1.42 10.49
N ALA A 56 5.74 2.12 11.28
CA ALA A 56 6.47 1.51 12.38
C ALA A 56 5.53 0.90 13.44
N LEU A 57 4.45 1.61 13.78
CA LEU A 57 3.46 1.11 14.74
C LEU A 57 2.70 -0.10 14.20
N MET A 58 2.25 -0.03 12.93
CA MET A 58 1.53 -1.13 12.29
C MET A 58 2.41 -2.36 12.11
N PHE A 59 3.68 -2.17 11.73
CA PHE A 59 4.65 -3.27 11.63
C PHE A 59 4.84 -3.99 12.96
N CYS A 60 4.96 -3.25 14.07
CA CYS A 60 5.04 -3.85 15.41
C CYS A 60 3.75 -4.60 15.77
N ALA A 61 2.58 -4.04 15.47
CA ALA A 61 1.29 -4.68 15.74
C ALA A 61 1.09 -5.97 14.92
N GLU A 62 1.49 -5.96 13.66
CA GLU A 62 1.49 -7.14 12.80
C GLU A 62 2.47 -8.20 13.29
N ALA A 63 3.70 -7.80 13.65
CA ALA A 63 4.71 -8.74 14.15
C ALA A 63 4.20 -9.44 15.41
N PHE A 64 3.56 -8.69 16.31
CA PHE A 64 2.90 -9.26 17.47
C PHE A 64 1.76 -10.22 17.08
N SER A 65 0.90 -9.83 16.13
CA SER A 65 -0.24 -10.64 15.70
C SER A 65 0.17 -11.95 15.01
N VAL A 66 1.21 -11.90 14.17
CA VAL A 66 1.83 -13.06 13.52
C VAL A 66 2.49 -13.97 14.56
N SER A 67 3.24 -13.40 15.52
CA SER A 67 3.88 -14.18 16.59
C SER A 67 2.88 -14.98 17.46
N ARG A 68 1.63 -14.51 17.54
CA ARG A 68 0.53 -15.15 18.29
C ARG A 68 -0.34 -16.07 17.42
N GLY A 69 -0.06 -16.17 16.13
CA GLY A 69 -0.87 -16.94 15.18
C GLY A 69 -2.25 -16.35 14.91
N HIS A 70 -2.52 -15.11 15.31
CA HIS A 70 -3.79 -14.43 15.06
C HIS A 70 -3.89 -13.92 13.60
N TRP A 71 -2.74 -13.79 12.94
CA TRP A 71 -2.64 -13.30 11.59
C TRP A 71 -1.78 -14.22 10.74
N ILE A 72 -2.34 -14.71 9.63
CA ILE A 72 -1.68 -15.64 8.71
C ILE A 72 -1.79 -15.06 7.30
N TRP A 73 -0.64 -14.83 6.67
CA TRP A 73 -0.57 -14.31 5.32
C TRP A 73 -0.83 -15.37 4.26
N ASN A 74 -1.55 -15.01 3.19
CA ASN A 74 -1.74 -15.91 2.06
C ASN A 74 -0.50 -15.83 1.13
N PRO A 75 0.30 -16.90 1.01
CA PRO A 75 1.52 -16.90 0.22
C PRO A 75 1.28 -16.66 -1.28
N ASN A 76 0.05 -16.87 -1.77
CA ASN A 76 -0.30 -16.60 -3.17
C ASN A 76 -0.59 -15.11 -3.47
N ARG A 77 -0.63 -14.26 -2.43
CA ARG A 77 -0.91 -12.82 -2.58
C ARG A 77 0.34 -11.94 -2.44
N ILE A 78 1.45 -12.53 -1.98
CA ILE A 78 2.68 -11.83 -1.60
C ILE A 78 3.74 -11.98 -2.71
N LEU A 79 4.58 -10.95 -2.86
CA LEU A 79 5.72 -10.89 -3.78
C LEU A 79 6.91 -11.74 -3.30
N GLY A 80 6.99 -12.06 -2.01
CA GLY A 80 7.88 -13.09 -1.48
C GLY A 80 8.79 -12.69 -0.32
N PRO A 81 9.39 -11.49 -0.23
CA PRO A 81 10.29 -11.18 0.88
C PRO A 81 9.49 -10.85 2.14
N THR A 82 9.77 -11.58 3.22
CA THR A 82 9.13 -11.37 4.52
C THR A 82 10.14 -11.01 5.60
N ILE A 83 9.79 -10.08 6.50
CA ILE A 83 10.54 -9.77 7.73
C ILE A 83 9.63 -10.14 8.91
N PHE A 84 10.10 -10.98 9.83
CA PHE A 84 9.29 -11.52 10.94
C PHE A 84 7.97 -12.20 10.51
N GLY A 85 7.96 -12.80 9.30
CA GLY A 85 6.76 -13.41 8.72
C GLY A 85 5.78 -12.40 8.11
N ILE A 86 6.12 -11.12 8.05
CA ILE A 86 5.33 -10.05 7.42
C ILE A 86 5.90 -9.77 6.01
N PRO A 87 5.08 -9.81 4.95
CA PRO A 87 5.49 -9.43 3.60
C PRO A 87 5.81 -7.94 3.53
N ILE A 88 6.93 -7.55 2.94
CA ILE A 88 7.39 -6.13 2.93
C ILE A 88 6.46 -5.24 2.08
N GLU A 89 5.82 -5.80 1.06
CA GLU A 89 4.96 -5.09 0.12
C GLU A 89 3.55 -4.80 0.64
N GLU A 90 3.07 -5.53 1.65
CA GLU A 90 1.72 -5.36 2.20
C GLU A 90 1.63 -4.07 3.06
N PRO A 91 2.57 -3.79 3.98
CA PRO A 91 2.62 -2.52 4.70
C PRO A 91 2.67 -1.30 3.78
N LEU A 92 3.47 -1.37 2.71
CA LEU A 92 3.54 -0.29 1.72
C LEU A 92 2.18 -0.01 1.04
N LEU A 93 1.38 -1.04 0.77
CA LEU A 93 0.08 -0.89 0.14
C LEU A 93 -1.00 -0.38 1.10
N TYR A 94 -1.05 -0.93 2.31
CA TYR A 94 -2.15 -0.70 3.25
C TYR A 94 -1.87 0.40 4.27
N TYR A 95 -0.61 0.68 4.58
CA TYR A 95 -0.24 1.63 5.63
C TYR A 95 0.44 2.88 5.09
N TRP A 96 1.13 2.78 3.94
CA TRP A 96 1.76 3.93 3.33
C TRP A 96 0.79 4.73 2.48
N PHE A 97 0.09 4.04 1.59
CA PHE A 97 -0.75 4.68 0.58
C PHE A 97 -1.99 5.38 1.16
N PRO A 98 -2.82 4.76 2.03
CA PRO A 98 -4.07 5.39 2.49
C PRO A 98 -3.90 6.69 3.29
N PRO A 99 -3.03 6.79 4.31
CA PRO A 99 -2.91 8.03 5.07
C PRO A 99 -2.33 9.16 4.23
N LEU A 100 -1.37 8.86 3.33
CA LEU A 100 -0.83 9.86 2.42
C LEU A 100 -1.89 10.32 1.40
N PHE A 101 -2.68 9.40 0.86
CA PHE A 101 -3.79 9.70 -0.04
C PHE A 101 -4.81 10.63 0.62
N VAL A 102 -5.21 10.34 1.85
CA VAL A 102 -6.17 11.16 2.60
C VAL A 102 -5.64 12.59 2.80
N VAL A 103 -4.38 12.76 3.21
CA VAL A 103 -3.77 14.09 3.40
C VAL A 103 -3.76 14.90 2.10
N ILE A 104 -3.33 14.28 0.99
CA ILE A 104 -3.29 14.93 -0.32
C ILE A 104 -4.70 15.30 -0.78
N LEU A 105 -5.68 14.41 -0.60
CA LEU A 105 -7.07 14.64 -0.96
C LEU A 105 -7.69 15.81 -0.19
N MET A 106 -7.48 15.86 1.12
CA MET A 106 -8.00 16.93 1.97
C MET A 106 -7.45 18.30 1.55
N HIS A 107 -6.14 18.40 1.30
CA HIS A 107 -5.52 19.65 0.82
C HIS A 107 -5.94 20.02 -0.61
N ALA A 108 -6.20 19.04 -1.47
CA ALA A 108 -6.74 19.29 -2.81
C ALA A 108 -8.16 19.87 -2.73
N PHE A 109 -9.03 19.32 -1.88
CA PHE A 109 -10.39 19.83 -1.67
C PHE A 109 -10.39 21.21 -1.02
N GLU A 110 -9.57 21.43 0.01
CA GLU A 110 -9.40 22.76 0.61
C GLU A 110 -9.04 23.80 -0.46
N GLY A 111 -8.14 23.46 -1.38
CA GLY A 111 -7.79 24.35 -2.48
C GLY A 111 -8.89 24.61 -3.47
N TYR A 112 -9.68 23.59 -3.80
CA TYR A 112 -10.84 23.72 -4.66
C TYR A 112 -11.92 24.63 -4.03
N PHE A 113 -12.26 24.41 -2.76
CA PHE A 113 -13.29 25.19 -2.07
C PHE A 113 -12.86 26.64 -1.80
N THR A 114 -11.59 26.87 -1.46
CA THR A 114 -11.07 28.22 -1.23
C THR A 114 -11.08 29.07 -2.50
N LYS A 115 -10.81 28.45 -3.66
CA LYS A 115 -10.87 29.13 -4.96
C LYS A 115 -12.32 29.53 -5.30
N ARG A 116 -13.27 28.61 -5.12
CA ARG A 116 -14.70 28.86 -5.35
C ARG A 116 -15.34 29.93 -4.47
N LYS A 117 -14.76 30.23 -3.29
CA LYS A 117 -15.23 31.33 -2.42
C LYS A 117 -14.75 32.72 -2.88
N LYS A 118 -13.76 32.80 -3.76
CA LYS A 118 -13.18 34.05 -4.25
C LYS A 118 -13.76 34.49 -5.61
N ASP A 119 -14.41 33.57 -6.32
CA ASP A 119 -15.16 33.80 -7.56
C ASP A 119 -16.65 34.02 -7.23
#